data_AF-A0A918C4R1-F1
#
_entry.id   AF-A0A918C4R1-F1
#
_cell.length_a   1.000
_cell.length_b   1.000
_cell.length_c   1.000
_cell.angle_alpha   90.00
_cell.angle_beta   90.00
_cell.angle_gamma   90.00
#
_symmetry.space_group_name_H-M   'P 1'
#
loop_
_entity.id
_entity.type
_entity.pdbx_description
1 polymer ?
#
loop_
_entity_poly.entity_id
_entity_poly.type
_entity_poly.pdbx_seq_one_letter_code
_entity_poly.pdbx_strand_id
1 'polypeptide(L)'
;MRLVSGLGLRGLGELDLGCFPDGDWDVPLPLVEEALTSAEMHYEETWEPASPATTAQTWVRAFALCVISGLVWDRSWVIGPLLRKDYAPAIRDGVPYSKRESVSAPADLAEMDALCEYLTIVQGRYPGALPGPVPLAKPDTEARLRATERLDAVGAVDADQRLLRVLLDDDQSAFEQAPAVRLLEHRAGVGTDPMPRTLLPVRTAAVAALASLAHGWQLGIRSAYLPDSLLRTPQH
;
A
#
# COMPACT_ATOMS: atom_id res chain seq x y z
N MET A 1 -14.52 9.46 -6.46
CA MET A 1 -14.46 8.43 -5.40
C MET A 1 -14.66 7.02 -5.95
N ARG A 2 -15.80 6.66 -6.57
CA ARG A 2 -16.05 5.30 -7.13
C ARG A 2 -14.97 4.76 -8.08
N LEU A 3 -14.38 5.61 -8.94
CA LEU A 3 -13.28 5.21 -9.83
C LEU A 3 -12.00 4.85 -9.08
N VAL A 4 -11.68 5.55 -7.98
CA VAL A 4 -10.47 5.31 -7.17
C VAL A 4 -10.67 4.06 -6.30
N SER A 5 -11.88 3.85 -5.78
CA SER A 5 -12.25 2.59 -5.09
C SER A 5 -12.17 1.38 -6.01
N GLY A 6 -12.65 1.49 -7.26
CA GLY A 6 -12.50 0.42 -8.26
C GLY A 6 -11.04 0.12 -8.62
N LEU A 7 -10.16 1.13 -8.60
CA LEU A 7 -8.72 0.95 -8.80
C LEU A 7 -8.03 0.31 -7.58
N GLY A 8 -8.45 0.66 -6.36
CA GLY A 8 -7.95 0.02 -5.14
C GLY A 8 -8.27 -1.48 -5.08
N LEU A 9 -9.51 -1.85 -5.41
CA LEU A 9 -9.91 -3.26 -5.51
C LEU A 9 -9.16 -4.02 -6.61
N ARG A 10 -8.87 -3.37 -7.75
CA ARG A 10 -8.01 -3.96 -8.78
C ARG A 10 -6.58 -4.19 -8.30
N GLY A 11 -6.01 -3.24 -7.56
CA GLY A 11 -4.68 -3.38 -6.97
C GLY A 11 -4.60 -4.54 -5.97
N LEU A 12 -5.66 -4.75 -5.18
CA LEU A 12 -5.76 -5.91 -4.30
C LEU A 12 -5.89 -7.22 -5.09
N GLY A 13 -6.69 -7.26 -6.16
CA GLY A 13 -6.77 -8.43 -7.03
C GLY A 13 -5.42 -8.78 -7.70
N GLU A 14 -4.62 -7.77 -8.08
CA GLU A 14 -3.26 -7.97 -8.60
C GLU A 14 -2.32 -8.58 -7.55
N LEU A 15 -2.46 -8.18 -6.27
CA LEU A 15 -1.72 -8.79 -5.16
C LEU A 15 -2.17 -10.22 -4.88
N ASP A 16 -3.48 -10.47 -4.90
CA ASP A 16 -4.08 -11.77 -4.63
C ASP A 16 -3.60 -12.82 -5.64
N LEU A 17 -3.78 -12.53 -6.93
CA LEU A 17 -3.36 -13.42 -8.01
C LEU A 17 -1.85 -13.63 -8.06
N GLY A 18 -1.05 -12.65 -7.63
CA GLY A 18 0.40 -12.76 -7.69
C GLY A 18 1.04 -13.39 -6.45
N CYS A 19 0.46 -13.20 -5.26
CA CYS A 19 0.99 -13.79 -4.02
C CYS A 19 0.40 -15.18 -3.76
N PHE A 20 -0.85 -15.40 -4.15
CA PHE A 20 -1.64 -16.61 -3.87
C PHE A 20 -2.45 -17.02 -5.10
N PRO A 21 -1.79 -17.37 -6.23
CA PRO A 21 -2.45 -17.68 -7.51
C PRO A 21 -3.43 -18.86 -7.41
N ASP A 22 -3.10 -19.87 -6.61
CA ASP A 22 -3.96 -21.04 -6.34
C ASP A 22 -4.87 -20.82 -5.12
N GLY A 23 -4.92 -19.58 -4.59
CA GLY A 23 -5.50 -19.19 -3.30
C GLY A 23 -4.79 -19.75 -2.07
N ASP A 24 -5.23 -19.33 -0.88
CA ASP A 24 -4.55 -19.58 0.40
C ASP A 24 -5.47 -20.15 1.50
N TRP A 25 -6.74 -20.41 1.19
CA TRP A 25 -7.73 -20.86 2.16
C TRP A 25 -8.18 -22.31 1.95
N ASP A 26 -8.28 -23.01 3.08
CA ASP A 26 -8.90 -24.31 3.23
C ASP A 26 -10.00 -24.16 4.30
N VAL A 27 -11.26 -24.26 3.88
CA VAL A 27 -12.41 -24.20 4.78
C VAL A 27 -12.96 -25.61 4.96
N PRO A 28 -12.65 -26.28 6.09
CA PRO A 28 -13.23 -27.58 6.38
C PRO A 28 -14.74 -27.42 6.58
N LEU A 29 -15.52 -28.21 5.85
CA LEU A 29 -16.97 -28.34 5.99
C LEU A 29 -17.28 -29.63 6.75
N PRO A 30 -17.21 -29.65 8.09
CA PRO A 30 -17.32 -30.87 8.90
C PRO A 30 -18.68 -31.58 8.79
N LEU A 31 -19.71 -30.92 8.25
CA LEU A 31 -21.03 -31.51 8.02
C LEU A 31 -21.12 -32.35 6.74
N VAL A 32 -20.20 -32.16 5.79
CA VAL A 32 -20.14 -32.90 4.53
C VAL A 32 -18.84 -33.69 4.36
N GLU A 33 -17.95 -33.67 5.36
CA GLU A 33 -16.60 -34.29 5.31
C GLU A 33 -15.75 -33.80 4.11
N GLU A 34 -16.09 -32.62 3.58
CA GLU A 34 -15.39 -31.98 2.46
C GLU A 34 -14.65 -30.75 2.97
N ALA A 35 -13.65 -30.30 2.21
CA ALA A 35 -12.95 -29.04 2.43
C ALA A 35 -13.16 -28.18 1.18
N LEU A 36 -13.70 -26.97 1.35
CA LEU A 36 -13.67 -25.98 0.28
C LEU A 36 -12.24 -25.46 0.21
N THR A 37 -11.54 -25.89 -0.82
CA THR A 37 -10.18 -25.43 -1.07
C THR A 37 -10.17 -24.47 -2.25
N SER A 38 -9.28 -23.50 -2.21
CA SER A 38 -9.06 -22.60 -3.34
C SER A 38 -8.58 -23.30 -4.61
N ALA A 39 -8.10 -24.55 -4.52
CA ALA A 39 -7.70 -25.37 -5.66
C ALA A 39 -8.86 -25.63 -6.65
N GLU A 40 -10.12 -25.51 -6.22
CA GLU A 40 -11.28 -25.64 -7.12
C GLU A 40 -11.51 -24.40 -7.99
N MET A 41 -10.95 -23.26 -7.61
CA MET A 41 -10.88 -22.06 -8.45
C MET A 41 -9.57 -22.09 -9.26
N HIS A 42 -9.49 -22.97 -10.25
CA HIS A 42 -8.32 -23.04 -11.14
C HIS A 42 -8.06 -21.69 -11.83
N TYR A 43 -7.06 -20.96 -11.35
CA TYR A 43 -6.51 -19.81 -12.02
C TYR A 43 -5.32 -20.24 -12.89
N GLU A 44 -5.45 -20.16 -14.21
CA GLU A 44 -4.33 -20.47 -15.11
C GLU A 44 -3.39 -19.26 -15.25
N GLU A 45 -2.29 -19.25 -14.49
CA GLU A 45 -1.23 -18.22 -14.53
C GLU A 45 -0.62 -17.98 -15.94
N THR A 46 -0.88 -18.87 -16.90
CA THR A 46 -0.29 -18.90 -18.27
C THR A 46 -0.86 -17.82 -19.19
N TRP A 47 -2.06 -17.30 -18.90
CA TRP A 47 -2.73 -16.31 -19.76
C TRP A 47 -2.47 -14.85 -19.36
N GLU A 48 -1.77 -14.62 -18.25
CA GLU A 48 -1.38 -13.29 -17.82
C GLU A 48 -0.07 -12.84 -18.48
N PRO A 49 0.06 -11.53 -18.76
CA PRO A 49 1.29 -10.99 -19.34
C PRO A 49 2.49 -11.27 -18.42
N ALA A 50 3.61 -11.70 -19.02
CA ALA A 50 4.84 -12.09 -18.35
C ALA A 50 5.52 -10.99 -17.49
N SER A 51 4.92 -9.80 -17.37
CA SER A 51 5.46 -8.72 -16.56
C SER A 51 4.38 -7.67 -16.20
N PRO A 52 4.47 -7.07 -15.00
CA PRO A 52 5.43 -7.41 -13.94
C PRO A 52 4.90 -8.48 -12.99
N ALA A 53 5.83 -9.29 -12.45
CA ALA A 53 5.56 -10.09 -11.27
C ALA A 53 5.12 -9.18 -10.10
N THR A 54 4.36 -9.74 -9.17
CA THR A 54 3.92 -8.99 -7.99
C THR A 54 5.11 -8.65 -7.10
N THR A 55 5.48 -7.37 -7.10
CA THR A 55 6.65 -6.84 -6.38
C THR A 55 6.25 -5.93 -5.22
N ALA A 56 7.23 -5.51 -4.42
CA ALA A 56 7.04 -4.48 -3.39
C ALA A 56 6.44 -3.19 -3.99
N GLN A 57 6.79 -2.82 -5.22
CA GLN A 57 6.21 -1.66 -5.88
C GLN A 57 4.72 -1.84 -6.22
N THR A 58 4.30 -3.06 -6.58
CA THR A 58 2.88 -3.41 -6.74
C THR A 58 2.13 -3.23 -5.42
N TRP A 59 2.72 -3.69 -4.32
CA TRP A 59 2.18 -3.52 -2.97
C TRP A 59 2.07 -2.05 -2.57
N VAL A 60 3.13 -1.25 -2.76
CA VAL A 60 3.17 0.19 -2.44
C VAL A 60 2.07 0.93 -3.19
N ARG A 61 1.86 0.58 -4.46
CA ARG A 61 0.79 1.15 -5.28
C ARG A 61 -0.60 0.74 -4.79
N ALA A 62 -0.80 -0.52 -4.43
CA ALA A 62 -2.08 -1.01 -3.89
C ALA A 62 -2.40 -0.36 -2.54
N PHE A 63 -1.42 -0.27 -1.63
CA PHE A 63 -1.51 0.47 -0.38
C PHE A 63 -1.92 1.92 -0.63
N ALA A 64 -1.21 2.61 -1.52
CA ALA A 64 -1.48 4.01 -1.81
C ALA A 64 -2.91 4.22 -2.33
N LEU A 65 -3.38 3.37 -3.24
CA LEU A 65 -4.76 3.37 -3.73
C LEU A 65 -5.79 3.11 -2.61
N CYS A 66 -5.52 2.19 -1.69
CA CYS A 66 -6.40 1.88 -0.56
C CYS A 66 -6.51 3.05 0.43
N VAL A 67 -5.40 3.76 0.68
CA VAL A 67 -5.39 4.97 1.51
C VAL A 67 -6.21 6.08 0.84
N ILE A 68 -5.91 6.44 -0.41
CA ILE A 68 -6.58 7.58 -1.08
C ILE A 68 -8.05 7.28 -1.42
N SER A 69 -8.44 6.03 -1.59
CA SER A 69 -9.85 5.66 -1.82
C SER A 69 -10.66 5.58 -0.53
N GLY A 70 -10.01 5.56 0.63
CA GLY A 70 -10.63 5.31 1.92
C GLY A 70 -10.94 3.82 2.18
N LEU A 71 -10.60 2.91 1.26
CA LEU A 71 -10.87 1.47 1.43
C LEU A 71 -10.22 0.88 2.67
N VAL A 72 -9.08 1.42 3.13
CA VAL A 72 -8.43 0.98 4.37
C VAL A 72 -9.30 1.17 5.63
N TRP A 73 -10.33 2.03 5.55
CA TRP A 73 -11.31 2.24 6.62
C TRP A 73 -12.47 1.26 6.58
N ASP A 74 -12.68 0.57 5.46
CA ASP A 74 -13.75 -0.40 5.33
C ASP A 74 -13.39 -1.70 6.07
N ARG A 75 -14.03 -1.89 7.21
CA ARG A 75 -13.78 -3.03 8.09
C ARG A 75 -14.23 -4.36 7.49
N SER A 76 -15.16 -4.37 6.52
CA SER A 76 -15.61 -5.63 5.94
C SER A 76 -14.56 -6.30 5.07
N TRP A 77 -13.59 -5.52 4.56
CA TRP A 77 -12.58 -6.01 3.62
C TRP A 77 -11.23 -6.35 4.26
N VAL A 78 -11.04 -6.05 5.56
CA VAL A 78 -9.82 -6.37 6.32
C VAL A 78 -8.49 -6.02 5.61
N ILE A 79 -8.48 -4.93 4.83
CA ILE A 79 -7.38 -4.57 3.92
C ILE A 79 -6.06 -4.34 4.66
N GLY A 80 -6.09 -3.67 5.82
CA GLY A 80 -4.88 -3.42 6.61
C GLY A 80 -4.16 -4.70 7.04
N PRO A 81 -4.86 -5.66 7.67
CA PRO A 81 -4.37 -7.02 7.88
C PRO A 81 -3.80 -7.70 6.65
N LEU A 82 -4.56 -7.78 5.55
CA LEU A 82 -4.11 -8.46 4.31
C LEU A 82 -2.79 -7.88 3.81
N LEU A 83 -2.71 -6.55 3.70
CA LEU A 83 -1.50 -5.86 3.25
C LEU A 83 -0.28 -6.15 4.15
N ARG A 84 -0.44 -6.10 5.48
CA ARG A 84 0.69 -6.20 6.42
C ARG A 84 1.06 -7.65 6.80
N LYS A 85 0.10 -8.57 6.84
CA LYS A 85 0.29 -9.93 7.37
C LYS A 85 0.41 -10.99 6.29
N ASP A 86 -0.17 -10.76 5.12
CA ASP A 86 -0.23 -11.79 4.08
C ASP A 86 0.63 -11.36 2.89
N TYR A 87 0.28 -10.24 2.24
CA TYR A 87 0.95 -9.79 1.02
C TYR A 87 2.39 -9.30 1.25
N ALA A 88 2.64 -8.48 2.28
CA ALA A 88 4.00 -7.96 2.53
C ALA A 88 5.01 -9.09 2.86
N PRO A 89 4.72 -10.06 3.74
CA PRO A 89 5.59 -11.22 3.95
C PRO A 89 5.78 -12.07 2.69
N ALA A 90 4.70 -12.40 1.97
CA ALA A 90 4.80 -13.18 0.74
C ALA A 90 5.73 -12.53 -0.29
N ILE A 91 5.66 -11.20 -0.45
CA ILE A 91 6.55 -10.45 -1.36
C ILE A 91 8.01 -10.46 -0.88
N ARG A 92 8.26 -10.35 0.44
CA ARG A 92 9.63 -10.44 0.99
C ARG A 92 10.25 -11.81 0.75
N ASP A 93 9.44 -12.86 0.83
CA ASP A 93 9.86 -14.25 0.63
C ASP A 93 9.93 -14.63 -0.86
N GLY A 94 9.73 -13.66 -1.78
CA GLY A 94 9.83 -13.87 -3.22
C GLY A 94 8.61 -14.58 -3.82
N VAL A 95 7.41 -14.30 -3.29
CA VAL A 95 6.11 -14.89 -3.66
C VAL A 95 6.12 -16.42 -3.69
N PRO A 96 6.32 -17.08 -2.53
CA PRO A 96 6.64 -18.52 -2.47
C PRO A 96 5.56 -19.45 -3.02
N TYR A 97 4.33 -18.95 -3.22
CA TYR A 97 3.20 -19.72 -3.76
C TYR A 97 3.00 -19.49 -5.26
N SER A 98 3.72 -18.55 -5.90
CA SER A 98 3.66 -18.35 -7.35
C SER A 98 4.82 -19.05 -8.04
N LYS A 99 4.58 -19.51 -9.27
CA LYS A 99 5.62 -20.07 -10.14
C LYS A 99 6.47 -18.97 -10.78
N ARG A 100 6.14 -17.69 -10.53
CA ARG A 100 6.80 -16.52 -11.10
C ARG A 100 8.00 -16.09 -10.27
N GLU A 101 9.05 -15.67 -10.96
CA GLU A 101 10.17 -14.99 -10.30
C GLU A 101 9.76 -13.56 -9.93
N SER A 102 9.63 -13.28 -8.64
CA SER A 102 9.44 -11.90 -8.14
C SER A 102 10.72 -11.41 -7.49
N VAL A 103 11.29 -10.35 -8.06
CA VAL A 103 12.44 -9.64 -7.50
C VAL A 103 12.05 -8.20 -7.29
N SER A 104 12.08 -7.77 -6.03
CA SER A 104 11.84 -6.38 -5.65
C SER A 104 13.16 -5.64 -5.47
N ALA A 105 13.22 -4.39 -5.90
CA ALA A 105 14.38 -3.56 -5.60
C ALA A 105 14.47 -3.34 -4.08
N PRO A 106 15.68 -3.28 -3.49
CA PRO A 106 15.83 -3.04 -2.05
C PRO A 106 15.14 -1.76 -1.56
N ALA A 107 15.01 -0.74 -2.42
CA ALA A 107 14.40 0.55 -2.08
C ALA A 107 12.89 0.40 -1.92
N ASP A 108 12.27 -0.37 -2.80
CA ASP A 108 10.84 -0.65 -2.80
C ASP A 108 10.47 -1.53 -1.60
N LEU A 109 11.35 -2.46 -1.21
CA LEU A 109 11.19 -3.25 0.02
C LEU A 109 11.29 -2.37 1.27
N ALA A 110 12.28 -1.48 1.34
CA ALA A 110 12.42 -0.55 2.47
C ALA A 110 11.21 0.39 2.60
N GLU A 111 10.66 0.86 1.47
CA GLU A 111 9.43 1.65 1.44
C GLU A 111 8.21 0.85 1.89
N MET A 112 8.00 -0.36 1.34
CA MET A 112 6.91 -1.25 1.77
C MET A 112 6.96 -1.51 3.27
N ASP A 113 8.15 -1.81 3.80
CA ASP A 113 8.38 -2.07 5.21
C ASP A 113 8.04 -0.85 6.08
N ALA A 114 8.47 0.34 5.67
CA ALA A 114 8.14 1.58 6.36
C ALA A 114 6.63 1.87 6.37
N LEU A 115 5.95 1.65 5.23
CA LEU A 115 4.51 1.86 5.09
C LEU A 115 3.70 0.82 5.89
N CYS A 116 4.18 -0.41 6.03
CA CYS A 116 3.57 -1.44 6.86
C CYS A 116 3.44 -1.00 8.33
N GLU A 117 4.38 -0.21 8.85
CA GLU A 117 4.34 0.25 10.24
C GLU A 117 3.18 1.21 10.53
N TYR A 118 2.64 1.87 9.49
CA TYR A 118 1.46 2.74 9.64
C TYR A 118 0.15 1.97 9.76
N LEU A 119 0.11 0.68 9.38
CA LEU A 119 -1.10 -0.14 9.42
C LEU A 119 -1.35 -0.67 10.82
N THR A 120 -2.45 -0.24 11.43
CA THR A 120 -2.81 -0.66 12.79
C THR A 120 -3.61 -1.95 12.76
N ILE A 121 -3.11 -2.96 13.47
CA ILE A 121 -3.74 -4.28 13.58
C ILE A 121 -3.93 -4.62 15.05
N VAL A 122 -5.08 -5.20 15.38
CA VAL A 122 -5.33 -5.82 16.67
C VAL A 122 -5.52 -7.31 16.49
N GLN A 123 -5.03 -8.11 17.44
CA GLN A 123 -5.33 -9.54 17.47
C GLN A 123 -6.77 -9.73 17.94
N GLY A 124 -7.55 -10.45 17.14
CA GLY A 124 -8.94 -10.77 17.46
C GLY A 124 -9.06 -11.82 18.56
N ARG A 125 -10.29 -12.00 19.06
CA ARG A 125 -10.64 -13.13 19.93
C ARG A 125 -10.56 -14.47 19.19
N TYR A 126 -10.70 -14.43 17.87
CA TYR A 126 -10.49 -15.57 16.97
C TYR A 126 -9.10 -15.47 16.34
N PRO A 127 -8.48 -16.60 15.95
CA PRO A 127 -7.21 -16.60 15.23
C PRO A 127 -7.33 -15.67 14.02
N GLY A 128 -6.50 -14.62 13.97
CA GLY A 128 -6.51 -13.66 12.88
C GLY A 128 -6.29 -12.22 13.32
N ALA A 129 -5.61 -11.48 12.45
CA ALA A 129 -5.42 -10.04 12.55
C ALA A 129 -6.69 -9.30 12.06
N LEU A 130 -7.17 -8.34 12.84
CA LEU A 130 -8.27 -7.46 12.44
C LEU A 130 -7.79 -6.01 12.33
N PRO A 131 -8.42 -5.16 11.49
CA PRO A 131 -8.13 -3.74 11.47
C PRO A 131 -8.35 -3.11 12.84
N GLY A 132 -7.42 -2.25 13.27
CA GLY A 132 -7.56 -1.50 14.52
C GLY A 132 -8.75 -0.52 14.50
N PRO A 133 -9.15 0.02 15.66
CA PRO A 133 -10.18 1.05 15.75
C PRO A 133 -9.90 2.25 14.85
N VAL A 134 -8.62 2.64 14.79
CA VAL A 134 -8.04 3.55 13.81
C VAL A 134 -7.13 2.70 12.92
N PRO A 135 -7.40 2.57 11.61
CA PRO A 135 -6.65 1.68 10.72
C PRO A 135 -5.26 2.20 10.37
N LEU A 136 -5.04 3.52 10.44
CA LEU A 136 -3.76 4.19 10.20
C LEU A 136 -3.30 4.92 11.46
N ALA A 137 -2.10 4.63 11.95
CA ALA A 137 -1.52 5.29 13.11
C ALA A 137 -0.06 5.63 12.85
N LYS A 138 0.41 6.71 13.48
CA LYS A 138 1.82 7.08 13.44
C LYS A 138 2.65 6.01 14.14
N PRO A 139 3.69 5.45 13.49
CA PRO A 139 4.61 4.53 14.13
C PRO A 139 5.37 5.21 15.28
N ASP A 140 5.76 4.43 16.28
CA ASP A 140 6.58 4.94 17.36
C ASP A 140 7.97 5.41 16.87
N THR A 141 8.67 6.16 17.72
CA THR A 141 9.97 6.76 17.37
C THR A 141 11.01 5.71 16.98
N GLU A 142 11.01 4.53 17.61
CA GLU A 142 11.98 3.48 17.32
C GLU A 142 11.69 2.82 15.95
N ALA A 143 10.43 2.53 15.66
CA ALA A 143 9.98 2.02 14.38
C ALA A 143 10.32 3.00 13.24
N ARG A 144 10.10 4.31 13.44
CA ARG A 144 10.46 5.33 12.46
C ARG A 144 11.97 5.42 12.25
N LEU A 145 12.76 5.38 13.32
CA LEU A 145 14.23 5.40 13.21
C LEU A 145 14.74 4.20 12.39
N ARG A 146 14.27 2.99 12.68
CA ARG A 146 14.63 1.79 11.92
C ARG A 146 14.22 1.89 10.45
N ALA A 147 13.04 2.45 10.15
CA ALA A 147 12.58 2.64 8.78
C ALA A 147 13.46 3.66 8.02
N THR A 148 13.83 4.75 8.70
CA THR A 148 14.79 5.75 8.20
C THR A 148 16.15 5.12 7.88
N GLU A 149 16.71 4.34 8.81
CA GLU A 149 18.00 3.68 8.62
C GLU A 149 17.98 2.70 7.43
N ARG A 150 16.87 1.96 7.25
CA ARG A 150 16.70 1.06 6.10
C ARG A 150 16.65 1.82 4.77
N LEU A 151 15.90 2.92 4.70
CA LEU A 151 15.84 3.73 3.48
C LEU A 151 17.20 4.36 3.15
N ASP A 152 17.92 4.86 4.16
CA ASP A 152 19.25 5.46 3.98
C ASP A 152 20.30 4.43 3.53
N ALA A 153 20.17 3.17 3.97
CA ALA A 153 21.09 2.09 3.61
C ALA A 153 21.00 1.65 2.14
N VAL A 154 19.87 1.88 1.46
CA VAL A 154 19.66 1.46 0.06
C VAL A 154 20.35 2.41 -0.95
N GLY A 155 20.76 3.60 -0.51
CA GLY A 155 21.51 4.56 -1.32
C GLY A 155 20.65 5.32 -2.32
N ALA A 156 20.30 4.71 -3.46
CA ALA A 156 19.53 5.38 -4.50
C ALA A 156 18.02 5.28 -4.22
N VAL A 157 17.44 6.38 -3.73
CA VAL A 157 15.99 6.51 -3.48
C VAL A 157 15.33 7.43 -4.50
N ASP A 158 14.11 7.10 -4.91
CA ASP A 158 13.30 7.94 -5.78
C ASP A 158 12.69 9.15 -5.04
N ALA A 159 11.98 10.02 -5.75
CA ALA A 159 11.44 11.24 -5.16
C ALA A 159 10.31 10.99 -4.14
N ASP A 160 9.53 9.91 -4.30
CA ASP A 160 8.44 9.56 -3.39
C ASP A 160 8.99 8.86 -2.13
N GLN A 161 10.05 8.07 -2.27
CA GLN A 161 10.82 7.48 -1.17
C GLN A 161 11.54 8.55 -0.34
N ARG A 162 12.10 9.59 -0.98
CA ARG A 162 12.62 10.77 -0.26
C ARG A 162 11.53 11.50 0.51
N LEU A 163 10.32 11.62 -0.05
CA LEU A 163 9.21 12.24 0.66
C LEU A 163 8.79 11.41 1.89
N LEU A 164 8.73 10.08 1.76
CA LEU A 164 8.50 9.19 2.88
C LEU A 164 9.59 9.31 3.95
N ARG A 165 10.86 9.43 3.53
CA ARG A 165 11.99 9.64 4.43
C ARG A 165 11.85 10.91 5.28
N VAL A 166 11.34 12.00 4.71
CA VAL A 166 11.03 13.25 5.44
C VAL A 166 9.84 13.07 6.39
N LEU A 167 8.81 12.33 5.98
CA LEU A 167 7.69 12.00 6.87
C LEU A 167 8.17 11.21 8.11
N LEU A 168 9.07 10.24 7.90
CA LEU A 168 9.64 9.43 8.96
C LEU A 168 10.48 10.24 9.96
N ASP A 169 11.11 11.34 9.53
CA ASP A 169 11.81 12.29 10.41
C ASP A 169 10.88 13.11 11.31
N ASP A 170 9.55 13.06 11.11
CA ASP A 170 8.57 13.90 11.80
C ASP A 170 8.71 15.41 11.57
N ASP A 171 9.48 15.85 10.58
CA ASP A 171 9.69 17.27 10.33
C ASP A 171 8.57 17.82 9.42
N GLN A 172 7.51 18.34 10.03
CA GLN A 172 6.40 18.95 9.30
C GLN A 172 6.87 20.11 8.39
N SER A 173 7.83 20.93 8.83
CA SER A 173 8.26 22.11 8.05
C SER A 173 9.03 21.70 6.80
N ALA A 174 9.90 20.70 6.91
CA ALA A 174 10.57 20.10 5.75
C ALA A 174 9.57 19.36 4.85
N PHE A 175 8.61 18.66 5.46
CA PHE A 175 7.57 17.93 4.73
C PHE A 175 6.63 18.85 3.96
N GLU A 176 6.39 20.09 4.36
CA GLU A 176 5.53 20.98 3.56
C GLU A 176 6.20 21.49 2.29
N GLN A 177 7.54 21.54 2.27
CA GLN A 177 8.31 22.02 1.12
C GLN A 177 8.53 20.94 0.06
N ALA A 178 8.73 19.68 0.47
CA ALA A 178 9.07 18.57 -0.43
C ALA A 178 7.94 18.19 -1.44
N PRO A 179 6.66 18.10 -1.07
CA PRO A 179 5.56 17.77 -1.98
C PRO A 179 5.31 18.87 -3.02
N ALA A 180 5.55 20.14 -2.68
CA ALA A 180 5.38 21.24 -3.63
C ALA A 180 6.36 21.09 -4.81
N VAL A 181 7.62 20.76 -4.51
CA VAL A 181 8.64 20.46 -5.53
C VAL A 181 8.24 19.22 -6.34
N ARG A 182 7.85 18.13 -5.66
CA ARG A 182 7.46 16.87 -6.31
C ARG A 182 6.26 17.01 -7.25
N LEU A 183 5.24 17.77 -6.85
CA LEU A 183 4.04 18.01 -7.66
C LEU A 183 4.36 18.85 -8.91
N LEU A 184 5.29 19.80 -8.81
CA LEU A 184 5.79 20.56 -9.96
C LEU A 184 6.59 19.68 -10.92
N GLU A 185 7.50 18.84 -10.39
CA GLU A 185 8.24 17.85 -11.19
C GLU A 185 7.31 16.86 -11.89
N HIS A 186 6.29 16.35 -11.18
CA HIS A 186 5.29 15.45 -11.77
C HIS A 186 4.57 16.15 -12.92
N ARG A 187 4.10 17.39 -12.72
CA ARG A 187 3.43 18.17 -13.77
C ARG A 187 4.33 18.41 -14.98
N ALA A 188 5.63 18.64 -14.78
CA ALA A 188 6.58 18.84 -15.87
C ALA A 188 6.90 17.55 -16.63
N GLY A 189 6.86 16.39 -15.96
CA GLY A 189 7.12 15.08 -16.56
C GLY A 189 5.89 14.41 -17.20
N VAL A 190 4.67 14.87 -16.89
CA VAL A 190 3.43 14.40 -17.53
C VAL A 190 3.39 14.97 -18.96
N GLY A 191 3.62 14.10 -19.95
CA GLY A 191 3.58 14.46 -21.37
C GLY A 191 2.21 14.99 -21.85
N THR A 192 2.10 15.33 -23.14
CA THR A 192 0.91 15.99 -23.72
C THR A 192 -0.35 15.13 -23.78
N ASP A 193 -0.25 13.80 -23.65
CA ASP A 193 -1.38 12.87 -23.60
C ASP A 193 -1.13 11.73 -22.58
N PRO A 194 -1.27 12.01 -21.28
CA PRO A 194 -1.02 11.03 -20.24
C PRO A 194 -2.19 10.06 -20.10
N MET A 195 -1.90 8.76 -19.95
CA MET A 195 -2.93 7.80 -19.59
C MET A 195 -3.66 8.26 -18.31
N PRO A 196 -5.00 8.13 -18.19
CA PRO A 196 -5.76 8.68 -17.06
C PRO A 196 -5.24 8.25 -15.67
N ARG A 197 -4.58 7.08 -15.58
CA ARG A 197 -3.98 6.53 -14.36
C ARG A 197 -2.69 7.21 -13.89
N THR A 198 -2.05 8.03 -14.73
CA THR A 198 -0.79 8.74 -14.41
C THR A 198 -1.03 10.21 -14.05
N LEU A 199 -2.28 10.67 -14.15
CA LEU A 199 -2.70 12.03 -13.83
C LEU A 199 -2.60 12.35 -12.33
N LEU A 200 -2.75 11.36 -11.46
CA LEU A 200 -2.61 11.54 -10.01
C LEU A 200 -1.30 10.90 -9.54
N PRO A 201 -0.41 11.63 -8.85
CA PRO A 201 0.75 11.05 -8.20
C PRO A 201 0.29 10.30 -6.94
N VAL A 202 -0.22 9.08 -7.14
CA VAL A 202 -0.92 8.30 -6.10
C VAL A 202 -0.03 8.02 -4.87
N ARG A 203 1.26 7.71 -5.08
CA ARG A 203 2.23 7.52 -3.99
C ARG A 203 2.42 8.81 -3.18
N THR A 204 2.71 9.93 -3.84
CA THR A 204 2.84 11.24 -3.20
C THR A 204 1.57 11.61 -2.42
N ALA A 205 0.39 11.40 -3.00
CA ALA A 205 -0.89 11.68 -2.35
C ALA A 205 -1.14 10.80 -1.13
N ALA A 206 -0.76 9.52 -1.17
CA ALA A 206 -0.86 8.62 -0.02
C ALA A 206 0.09 9.04 1.12
N VAL A 207 1.33 9.42 0.82
CA VAL A 207 2.27 9.91 1.85
C VAL A 207 1.77 11.21 2.48
N ALA A 208 1.21 12.13 1.69
CA ALA A 208 0.57 13.33 2.21
C ALA A 208 -0.69 13.00 3.06
N ALA A 209 -1.47 12.01 2.65
CA ALA A 209 -2.60 11.52 3.45
C ALA A 209 -2.13 10.92 4.79
N LEU A 210 -1.01 10.20 4.82
CA LEU A 210 -0.42 9.68 6.07
C LEU A 210 0.01 10.82 7.02
N ALA A 211 0.61 11.88 6.49
CA ALA A 211 0.95 13.06 7.28
C ALA A 211 -0.28 13.66 8.00
N SER A 212 -1.41 13.77 7.32
CA SER A 212 -2.64 14.26 7.95
C SER A 212 -3.36 13.23 8.82
N LEU A 213 -3.53 11.99 8.33
CA LEU A 213 -4.35 10.96 8.98
C LEU A 213 -3.64 10.27 10.15
N ALA A 214 -2.33 10.03 10.03
CA ALA A 214 -1.54 9.31 11.04
C ALA A 214 -0.77 10.27 11.96
N HIS A 215 -0.11 11.30 11.40
CA HIS A 215 0.64 12.28 12.19
C HIS A 215 -0.21 13.46 12.71
N GLY A 216 -1.43 13.63 12.19
CA GLY A 216 -2.33 14.70 12.60
C GLY A 216 -1.94 16.09 12.07
N TRP A 217 -1.07 16.17 11.07
CA TRP A 217 -0.59 17.44 10.53
C TRP A 217 -1.63 18.16 9.70
N GLN A 218 -1.74 19.47 9.91
CA GLN A 218 -2.52 20.37 9.07
C GLN A 218 -1.63 20.89 7.95
N LEU A 219 -1.64 20.20 6.81
CA LEU A 219 -0.81 20.58 5.67
C LEU A 219 -1.35 21.85 5.01
N GLY A 220 -0.50 22.87 4.86
CA GLY A 220 -0.84 24.13 4.16
C GLY A 220 -0.88 24.04 2.62
N ILE A 221 -0.72 22.85 2.04
CA ILE A 221 -0.52 22.65 0.59
C ILE A 221 -1.88 22.62 -0.12
N ARG A 222 -2.10 23.57 -1.03
CA ARG A 222 -3.29 23.60 -1.90
C ARG A 222 -2.91 23.18 -3.32
N SER A 223 -3.32 21.98 -3.73
CA SER A 223 -3.08 21.47 -5.07
C SER A 223 -4.32 20.76 -5.61
N ALA A 224 -4.61 20.93 -6.90
CA ALA A 224 -5.67 20.18 -7.57
C ALA A 224 -5.40 18.65 -7.58
N TYR A 225 -4.14 18.25 -7.42
CA TYR A 225 -3.71 16.85 -7.29
C TYR A 225 -3.76 16.31 -5.86
N LEU A 226 -4.06 17.16 -4.87
CA LEU A 226 -4.19 16.78 -3.47
C LEU A 226 -5.42 17.48 -2.85
N PRO A 227 -6.64 17.08 -3.25
CA PRO A 227 -7.85 17.68 -2.70
C PRO A 227 -7.98 17.38 -1.19
N ASP A 228 -8.44 18.37 -0.42
CA ASP A 228 -8.65 18.29 1.04
C ASP A 228 -9.45 17.06 1.48
N SER A 229 -10.33 16.53 0.63
CA SER A 229 -11.12 15.33 0.92
C SER A 229 -10.27 14.07 1.09
N LEU A 230 -9.05 14.03 0.54
CA LEU A 230 -8.12 12.90 0.72
C LEU A 230 -7.31 13.00 2.02
N LEU A 231 -7.19 14.21 2.58
CA LEU A 231 -6.41 14.47 3.79
C LEU A 231 -7.24 14.34 5.07
N ARG A 232 -8.55 14.09 4.93
CA ARG A 232 -9.48 13.96 6.04
C ARG A 232 -9.97 12.53 6.13
N THR A 233 -10.28 12.12 7.36
CA THR A 233 -10.91 10.84 7.62
C THR A 233 -12.21 10.74 6.81
N PRO A 234 -12.47 9.62 6.12
CA PRO A 234 -13.74 9.42 5.42
C PRO A 234 -14.89 9.59 6.40
N GLN A 235 -15.81 10.52 6.10
CA GLN A 235 -17.07 10.64 6.81
C GLN A 235 -18.01 9.59 6.22
N HIS A 236 -18.23 8.49 6.96
CA HIS A 236 -19.26 7.50 6.66
C HIS A 236 -20.61 7.92 7.25
#